data_AF-A0A7C7HR30-F1
#
_entry.id   AF-A0A7C7HR30-F1
#
_cell.length_a   1.000
_cell.length_b   1.000
_cell.length_c   1.000
_cell.angle_alpha   90.00
_cell.angle_beta   90.00
_cell.angle_gamma   90.00
#
_symmetry.space_group_name_H-M   'P 1'
#
loop_
_entity.id
_entity.type
_entity.pdbx_description
1 polymer ?
#
loop_
_entity_poly.entity_id
_entity_poly.type
_entity_poly.pdbx_seq_one_letter_code
_entity_poly.pdbx_strand_id
1 'polypeptide(L)' 'MKIERVEVTVVGPETRRYTWSEDLPEQYQSNTLIRIFTDEGIEGVGGVWNAASYAYDRYT' A
#
# COMPACT_ATOMS: atom_id res chain seq x y z
N MET A 1 13.23 18.91 14.57
CA MET A 1 11.98 18.27 14.09
C MET A 1 11.83 18.55 12.60
N LYS A 2 12.64 17.84 11.81
CA LYS A 2 12.64 17.86 10.35
C LYS A 2 12.64 16.41 9.85
N ILE A 3 12.00 16.17 8.72
CA ILE A 3 12.03 14.85 8.07
C ILE A 3 13.38 14.69 7.38
N GLU A 4 14.07 13.56 7.62
CA GLU A 4 15.37 13.24 7.01
C GLU A 4 15.29 12.09 5.99
N ARG A 5 14.35 11.16 6.19
CA ARG A 5 14.17 10.00 5.31
C ARG A 5 12.71 9.60 5.24
N VAL A 6 12.28 9.24 4.04
CA VAL A 6 10.99 8.62 3.78
C VAL A 6 11.22 7.31 3.06
N GLU A 7 10.72 6.21 3.62
CA GLU A 7 10.70 4.90 2.99
C GLU A 7 9.27 4.58 2.56
N VAL A 8 9.12 4.06 1.34
CA VAL A 8 7.84 3.61 0.80
C VAL A 8 7.97 2.14 0.42
N THR A 9 7.07 1.31 0.95
CA THR A 9 7.02 -0.12 0.66
C THR A 9 5.59 -0.52 0.29
N VAL A 10 5.42 -1.22 -0.83
CA VAL A 10 4.14 -1.82 -1.21
C VAL A 10 4.14 -3.28 -0.78
N VAL A 11 3.12 -3.67 -0.01
CA VAL A 11 2.91 -5.03 0.46
C VAL A 11 1.67 -5.59 -0.23
N GLY A 12 1.87 -6.52 -1.17
CA GLY A 12 0.79 -7.16 -1.93
C GLY A 12 0.78 -8.68 -1.73
N PRO A 13 0.32 -9.19 -0.56
CA PRO A 13 0.25 -10.62 -0.31
C PRO A 13 -0.85 -11.28 -1.15
N GLU A 14 -0.67 -12.56 -1.48
CA GLU A 14 -1.76 -13.37 -2.04
C GLU A 14 -2.88 -13.46 -1.00
N THR A 15 -3.95 -12.71 -1.25
CA THR A 15 -5.10 -12.60 -0.36
C THR A 15 -6.37 -12.93 -1.13
N ARG A 16 -7.40 -13.33 -0.39
CA ARG A 16 -8.74 -13.45 -0.98
C ARG A 16 -9.15 -12.09 -1.54
N ARG A 17 -9.57 -12.09 -2.80
CA ARG A 17 -10.11 -10.90 -3.43
C ARG A 17 -11.58 -10.75 -3.12
N TYR A 18 -12.03 -9.50 -3.04
CA TYR A 18 -13.40 -9.13 -2.81
C TYR A 18 -13.88 -8.21 -3.93
N THR A 19 -15.19 -8.21 -4.16
CA THR A 19 -15.86 -7.24 -5.02
C THR A 19 -16.74 -6.32 -4.19
N TRP A 20 -16.97 -5.12 -4.69
CA TRP A 20 -17.84 -4.12 -4.05
C TRP A 20 -19.32 -4.37 -4.29
N SER A 21 -19.66 -5.07 -5.38
CA SER A 21 -21.01 -5.40 -5.78
C SER A 21 -21.02 -6.62 -6.69
N GLU A 22 -22.19 -7.24 -6.84
CA GLU A 22 -22.34 -8.49 -7.61
C GLU A 22 -21.97 -8.35 -9.10
N ASP A 23 -22.05 -7.13 -9.63
CA ASP A 23 -21.78 -6.80 -11.03
C ASP A 23 -20.35 -6.30 -11.29
N LEU A 24 -19.54 -6.11 -10.23
CA LEU A 24 -18.15 -5.67 -10.37
C LEU A 24 -17.16 -6.83 -10.25
N PRO A 25 -16.03 -6.80 -11.00
CA PRO A 25 -14.97 -7.76 -10.80
C PRO A 25 -14.30 -7.62 -9.43
N GLU A 26 -13.84 -8.76 -8.91
CA GLU A 26 -12.95 -8.81 -7.76
C GLU A 26 -11.70 -7.92 -7.95
N GLN A 27 -11.28 -7.22 -6.90
CA GLN A 27 -10.15 -6.30 -6.94
C GLN A 27 -8.87 -6.96 -6.42
N TYR A 28 -7.75 -6.65 -7.06
CA TYR A 28 -6.42 -6.84 -6.47
C TYR A 28 -6.23 -5.80 -5.37
N GLN A 29 -5.51 -6.18 -4.32
CA GLN A 29 -5.32 -5.34 -3.14
C GLN A 29 -3.86 -5.31 -2.73
N SER A 30 -3.42 -4.15 -2.25
CA SER A 30 -2.13 -3.98 -1.60
C SER A 30 -2.23 -2.92 -0.52
N ASN A 31 -1.28 -2.92 0.42
CA ASN A 31 -1.08 -1.80 1.32
C ASN A 31 0.23 -1.09 0.99
N THR A 32 0.15 0.21 0.76
CA THR A 32 1.35 1.06 0.69
C THR A 32 1.64 1.55 2.10
N LEU A 33 2.82 1.21 2.61
CA LEU A 33 3.33 1.68 3.89
C LEU A 33 4.32 2.81 3.64
N ILE A 34 4.17 3.89 4.41
CA ILE A 34 5.15 4.97 4.49
C ILE A 34 5.76 4.96 5.89
N ARG A 35 7.09 5.01 5.95
CA ARG A 35 7.85 5.22 7.18
C ARG A 35 8.61 6.53 7.05
N ILE A 36 8.36 7.45 7.96
CA ILE A 36 8.96 8.79 7.98
C ILE A 36 9.86 8.89 9.19
N PHE A 37 11.13 9.22 8.96
CA PHE A 37 12.14 9.37 10.00
C PHE A 37 12.53 10.85 10.14
N THR A 38 12.77 11.28 11.38
CA THR A 38 13.16 12.65 11.70
C THR A 38 14.58 12.74 12.22
N ASP A 39 15.15 13.94 12.15
CA ASP A 39 16.45 14.30 12.73
C ASP A 39 16.52 14.16 14.27
N GLU A 40 15.39 13.88 14.93
CA GLU A 40 15.28 13.62 16.37
C GLU A 40 15.11 12.12 16.69
N GLY A 41 15.20 11.24 15.69
CA GLY A 41 15.08 9.79 15.87
C GLY A 41 13.64 9.28 16.01
N ILE A 42 12.63 10.08 15.64
CA ILE A 42 11.22 9.68 15.67
C ILE A 42 10.86 8.97 14.36
N GLU A 43 10.16 7.83 14.47
CA GLU A 43 9.55 7.13 13.34
C GLU A 43 8.02 7.33 13.36
N GLY A 44 7.47 7.83 12.26
CA GLY A 44 6.03 7.81 11.99
C GLY A 44 5.70 6.77 10.92
N VAL A 45 4.66 5.97 11.14
CA VAL A 45 4.19 4.96 10.18
C VAL A 45 2.77 5.28 9.73
N GLY A 46 2.56 5.29 8.41
CA GLY A 46 1.25 5.44 7.79
C GLY A 46 0.99 4.32 6.80
N GLY A 47 -0.28 3.97 6.62
CA GLY A 47 -0.70 2.95 5.66
C GLY A 47 -1.91 3.43 4.86
N VAL A 48 -1.89 3.15 3.56
CA VAL A 48 -3.07 3.29 2.70
C VAL A 48 -3.35 1.96 2.02
N TRP A 49 -4.63 1.57 2.04
CA TRP A 49 -5.13 0.45 1.28
C TRP A 49 -5.36 0.87 -0.17
N ASN A 50 -4.87 0.05 -1.10
CA ASN A 50 -5.06 0.27 -2.53
C ASN A 50 -5.90 -0.88 -3.09
N ALA A 51 -6.88 -0.56 -3.93
CA ALA A 51 -7.58 -1.49 -4.79
C ALA A 51 -7.25 -1.20 -6.25
N ALA A 52 -7.00 -2.24 -7.03
CA ALA A 52 -6.70 -2.12 -8.45
C ALA A 52 -7.32 -3.26 -9.26
N SER A 53 -7.65 -2.97 -10.52
CA SER A 53 -8.15 -3.97 -11.47
C SER A 53 -7.08 -4.96 -11.93
N TYR A 54 -5.79 -4.68 -11.70
CA TYR A 54 -4.65 -5.50 -12.13
C TYR A 54 -3.63 -5.67 -11.00
N ALA A 55 -2.85 -6.77 -11.07
CA ALA A 55 -1.79 -7.07 -10.12
C ALA A 55 -0.57 -6.14 -10.31
N TYR A 56 0.17 -5.90 -9.23
CA TYR A 56 1.31 -4.98 -9.19
C TYR A 56 2.55 -5.46 -9.97
N ASP A 57 2.63 -6.75 -10.29
CA ASP A 57 3.78 -7.39 -10.95
C ASP A 57 3.52 -7.79 -12.41
N ARG A 58 2.32 -7.51 -12.94
CA ARG A 58 1.95 -7.89 -14.31
C ARG A 58 1.71 -6.64 -15.15
N TYR A 59 2.78 -6.13 -15.75
CA TYR A 59 2.67 -5.30 -16.95
C TYR A 59 2.12 -6.17 -18.07
N THR A 60 0.88 -5.93 -18.49
CA THR A 60 0.43 -6.33 -19.83
C THR A 60 1.13 -5.48 -20.87
#